data_AF-A0A7S9CTD6-F1
#
_entry.id   AF-A0A7S9CTD6-F1
#
_cell.length_a   1.000
_cell.length_b   1.000
_cell.length_c   1.000
_cell.angle_alpha   90.00
_cell.angle_beta   90.00
_cell.angle_gamma   90.00
#
_symmetry.space_group_name_H-M   'P 1'
#
loop_
_entity.id
_entity.type
_entity.pdbx_description
1 polymer ?
#
loop_
_entity_poly.entity_id
_entity_poly.type
_entity_poly.pdbx_seq_one_letter_code
_entity_poly.pdbx_strand_id
1 'polypeptide(L)'
;MPSPAWSGLNWIAGGAGAAVLLPALAIGVGMPFWAAGLISVAAGGGVVALLAPRKPFEGLDASGAARGKIEFARELLTDAEPLAIRLEVAVSTIRTKPVAERVRHLARTSREIFAGVEDDPLRVDRVRRFLTYYLPRAAELAEAYAVLEKSSNRDTKRLAATGDLIDRLDTAFAYYATNLQEADLDNLDVELKLLKSSLDEDLGPSALPAPSDPGKRRA
;
A
#
# COMPACT_ATOMS: atom_id res chain seq x y z
N MET A 1 -44.12 17.03 -18.99
CA MET A 1 -44.66 15.99 -18.07
C MET A 1 -44.06 14.65 -18.47
N PRO A 2 -43.62 13.77 -17.56
CA PRO A 2 -43.58 13.83 -16.10
C PRO A 2 -42.15 13.87 -15.50
N SER A 3 -42.10 14.06 -14.18
CA SER A 3 -41.02 14.42 -13.27
C SER A 3 -40.35 13.22 -12.54
N PRO A 4 -39.23 13.44 -11.80
CA PRO A 4 -38.32 12.43 -11.25
C PRO A 4 -38.52 12.16 -9.74
N ALA A 5 -38.06 11.02 -9.20
CA ALA A 5 -37.74 10.83 -7.76
C ALA A 5 -37.24 9.41 -7.41
N TRP A 6 -35.93 9.14 -7.39
CA TRP A 6 -35.37 7.92 -6.75
C TRP A 6 -34.01 8.16 -6.07
N SER A 7 -33.87 9.25 -5.31
CA SER A 7 -32.64 9.59 -4.56
C SER A 7 -32.89 10.04 -3.12
N GLY A 8 -33.96 9.54 -2.48
CA GLY A 8 -34.36 9.96 -1.12
C GLY A 8 -34.45 8.84 -0.07
N LEU A 9 -34.23 7.57 -0.43
CA LEU A 9 -34.59 6.45 0.45
C LEU A 9 -33.47 5.93 1.37
N ASN A 10 -32.21 6.28 1.10
CA ASN A 10 -31.07 5.70 1.83
C ASN A 10 -30.62 6.51 3.07
N TRP A 11 -31.15 7.72 3.29
CA TRP A 11 -30.86 8.53 4.49
C TRP A 11 -31.76 8.19 5.68
N ILE A 12 -32.91 7.57 5.44
CA ILE A 12 -33.89 7.26 6.51
C ILE A 12 -33.48 5.99 7.29
N ALA A 13 -32.72 5.09 6.66
CA ALA A 13 -32.21 3.89 7.31
C ALA A 13 -31.16 4.17 8.40
N GLY A 14 -30.38 5.25 8.26
CA GLY A 14 -29.43 5.70 9.30
C GLY A 14 -30.09 6.47 10.44
N GLY A 15 -31.13 7.27 10.14
CA GLY A 15 -31.85 8.05 11.15
C GLY A 15 -32.85 7.24 11.98
N ALA A 16 -33.47 6.21 11.39
CA ALA A 16 -34.48 5.41 12.09
C ALA A 16 -33.90 4.52 13.21
N GLY A 17 -32.64 4.09 13.09
CA GLY A 17 -31.94 3.34 14.14
C GLY A 17 -31.72 4.17 15.42
N ALA A 18 -31.51 5.48 15.29
CA ALA A 18 -31.33 6.39 16.42
C ALA A 18 -32.66 6.79 17.10
N ALA A 19 -33.79 6.74 16.38
CA ALA A 19 -35.09 7.17 16.91
C ALA A 19 -35.83 6.11 17.75
N VAL A 20 -35.53 4.82 17.58
CA VAL A 20 -36.18 3.72 18.34
C VAL A 20 -35.44 3.40 19.64
N LEU A 21 -34.15 3.74 19.76
CA LEU A 21 -33.36 3.47 20.97
C LEU A 21 -33.59 4.52 22.07
N LEU A 22 -34.09 5.71 21.71
CA LEU A 22 -34.35 6.82 22.63
C LEU A 22 -35.53 6.59 23.60
N PRO A 23 -36.70 6.05 23.20
CA PRO A 23 -37.80 5.79 24.13
C PRO A 23 -37.54 4.60 25.05
N ALA A 24 -36.81 3.59 24.56
CA ALA A 24 -36.53 2.36 25.32
C ALA A 24 -35.60 2.62 26.52
N LEU A 25 -34.70 3.59 26.42
CA LEU A 25 -33.76 3.94 27.50
C LEU A 25 -34.31 5.02 28.45
N ALA A 26 -35.22 5.89 27.96
CA ALA A 26 -35.80 6.99 28.75
C ALA A 26 -36.79 6.55 29.83
N ILE A 27 -37.48 5.41 29.65
CA ILE A 27 -38.52 4.96 30.59
C ILE A 27 -37.91 4.19 31.79
N GLY A 28 -36.66 3.72 31.70
CA GLY A 28 -36.08 2.80 32.70
C GLY A 28 -35.32 3.43 33.88
N VAL A 29 -34.70 4.61 33.75
CA VAL A 29 -33.64 5.05 34.69
C VAL A 29 -33.88 6.44 35.35
N GLY A 30 -34.95 7.17 35.00
CA GLY A 30 -35.29 8.42 35.71
C GLY A 30 -34.24 9.54 35.60
N MET A 31 -33.51 9.60 34.48
CA MET A 31 -32.39 10.54 34.28
C MET A 31 -32.87 11.83 33.55
N PRO A 32 -32.41 13.03 33.94
CA PRO A 32 -32.85 14.28 33.32
C PRO A 32 -32.51 14.37 31.82
N PHE A 33 -33.49 14.82 31.01
CA PHE A 33 -33.42 14.83 29.54
C PHE A 33 -32.22 15.58 28.94
N TRP A 34 -31.66 16.56 29.66
CA TRP A 34 -30.49 17.31 29.22
C TRP A 34 -29.18 16.50 29.29
N ALA A 35 -29.07 15.54 30.22
CA ALA A 35 -27.90 14.66 30.33
C ALA A 35 -27.87 13.58 29.23
N ALA A 36 -29.04 13.08 28.83
CA ALA A 36 -29.17 12.12 27.72
C ALA A 36 -28.74 12.73 26.37
N GLY A 37 -29.00 14.03 26.15
CA GLY A 37 -28.57 14.75 24.95
C GLY A 37 -27.04 14.82 24.81
N LEU A 38 -26.32 15.09 25.90
CA LEU A 38 -24.86 15.14 25.91
C LEU A 38 -24.22 13.77 25.64
N ILE A 39 -24.77 12.71 26.23
CA ILE A 39 -24.28 11.34 26.02
C ILE A 39 -24.54 10.88 24.58
N SER A 40 -25.66 11.25 23.97
CA SER A 40 -25.96 10.92 22.57
C SER A 40 -25.03 11.64 21.58
N VAL A 41 -24.65 12.89 21.86
CA VAL A 41 -23.66 13.62 21.03
C VAL A 41 -22.26 13.03 21.22
N ALA A 42 -21.90 12.64 22.43
CA ALA A 42 -20.61 11.99 22.71
C ALA A 42 -20.51 10.58 22.11
N ALA A 43 -21.55 9.75 22.25
CA ALA A 43 -21.60 8.41 21.66
C ALA A 43 -21.73 8.45 20.13
N GLY A 44 -22.56 9.35 19.59
CA GLY A 44 -22.69 9.56 18.15
C GLY A 44 -21.41 10.10 17.53
N GLY A 45 -20.76 11.08 18.17
CA GLY A 45 -19.46 11.61 17.73
C GLY A 45 -18.34 10.58 17.78
N GLY A 46 -18.30 9.75 18.82
CA GLY A 46 -17.34 8.65 18.95
C GLY A 46 -17.55 7.55 17.89
N VAL A 47 -18.80 7.19 17.59
CA VAL A 47 -19.14 6.20 16.55
C VAL A 47 -18.83 6.74 15.15
N VAL A 48 -19.10 8.02 14.87
CA VAL A 48 -18.74 8.66 13.60
C VAL A 48 -17.22 8.79 13.44
N ALA A 49 -16.48 9.08 14.50
CA ALA A 49 -15.01 9.11 14.46
C ALA A 49 -14.40 7.72 14.30
N LEU A 50 -15.04 6.67 14.83
CA LEU A 50 -14.61 5.27 14.67
C LEU A 50 -14.97 4.69 13.29
N LEU A 51 -16.09 5.14 12.71
CA LEU A 51 -16.53 4.79 11.34
C LEU A 51 -15.96 5.72 10.28
N ALA A 52 -15.25 6.79 10.66
CA ALA A 52 -14.54 7.63 9.72
C ALA A 52 -13.53 6.75 8.98
N PRO A 53 -13.57 6.70 7.63
CA PRO A 53 -12.67 5.86 6.88
C PRO A 53 -11.24 6.29 7.21
N ARG A 54 -10.48 5.39 7.86
CA ARG A 54 -9.04 5.54 7.98
C ARG A 54 -8.51 5.78 6.59
N LYS A 55 -7.89 6.94 6.36
CA LYS A 55 -7.35 7.27 5.05
C LYS A 55 -6.26 6.23 4.75
N PRO A 56 -6.44 5.34 3.77
CA PRO A 56 -5.37 4.42 3.41
C PRO A 56 -4.20 5.27 2.88
N PHE A 57 -2.98 4.91 3.25
CA PHE A 57 -1.75 5.55 2.75
C PHE A 57 -1.53 6.99 3.24
N GLU A 58 -1.66 7.23 4.56
CA GLU A 58 -1.38 8.54 5.19
C GLU A 58 0.08 9.01 4.99
N GLY A 59 1.01 8.07 4.77
CA GLY A 59 2.41 8.37 4.44
C GLY A 59 2.62 9.17 3.15
N LEU A 60 1.71 9.02 2.17
CA LEU A 60 1.82 9.74 0.89
C LEU A 60 1.77 11.28 1.07
N ASP A 61 1.04 11.76 2.09
CA ASP A 61 0.88 13.19 2.37
C ASP A 61 2.14 13.81 3.03
N ALA A 62 3.05 12.99 3.56
CA ALA A 62 4.29 13.43 4.18
C ALA A 62 5.42 13.71 3.18
N SER A 63 5.29 13.26 1.93
CA SER A 63 6.35 13.27 0.91
C SER A 63 6.69 14.64 0.31
N GLY A 64 5.86 15.68 0.52
CA GLY A 64 6.05 17.01 -0.09
C GLY A 64 5.88 17.07 -1.62
N ALA A 65 5.47 15.97 -2.27
CA ALA A 65 5.24 15.89 -3.70
C ALA A 65 4.03 16.74 -4.15
N ALA A 66 3.97 17.09 -5.44
CA ALA A 66 2.83 17.84 -6.00
C ALA A 66 1.51 17.09 -5.73
N ARG A 67 0.51 17.78 -5.15
CA ARG A 67 -0.74 17.19 -4.66
C ARG A 67 -1.44 16.26 -5.69
N GLY A 68 -1.36 16.58 -6.98
CA GLY A 68 -1.91 15.72 -8.04
C GLY A 68 -1.18 14.39 -8.25
N LYS A 69 0.14 14.33 -8.04
CA LYS A 69 0.90 13.07 -8.10
C LYS A 69 0.63 12.19 -6.89
N ILE A 70 0.50 12.79 -5.70
CA ILE A 70 0.12 12.10 -4.46
C ILE A 70 -1.24 11.43 -4.63
N GLU A 71 -2.23 12.17 -5.15
CA GLU A 71 -3.58 11.63 -5.37
C GLU A 71 -3.57 10.49 -6.40
N PHE A 72 -2.83 10.65 -7.49
CA PHE A 72 -2.71 9.60 -8.50
C PHE A 72 -2.03 8.34 -7.96
N ALA A 73 -0.99 8.47 -7.15
CA ALA A 73 -0.35 7.34 -6.48
C ALA A 73 -1.32 6.64 -5.52
N ARG A 74 -2.07 7.42 -4.74
CA ARG A 74 -3.10 6.92 -3.81
C ARG A 74 -4.17 6.13 -4.54
N GLU A 75 -4.68 6.65 -5.66
CA GLU A 75 -5.69 6.00 -6.49
C GLU A 75 -5.18 4.65 -7.00
N LEU A 76 -3.99 4.62 -7.61
CA LEU A 76 -3.42 3.37 -8.13
C LEU A 76 -3.13 2.34 -7.04
N LEU A 77 -2.64 2.76 -5.87
CA LEU A 77 -2.41 1.85 -4.74
C LEU A 77 -3.73 1.32 -4.17
N THR A 78 -4.76 2.16 -4.07
CA THR A 78 -6.10 1.77 -3.60
C THR A 78 -6.72 0.72 -4.51
N ASP A 79 -6.56 0.85 -5.83
CA ASP A 79 -7.04 -0.13 -6.81
C ASP A 79 -6.22 -1.43 -6.77
N ALA A 80 -4.92 -1.33 -6.45
CA ALA A 80 -3.99 -2.47 -6.43
C ALA A 80 -4.07 -3.30 -5.13
N GLU A 81 -4.36 -2.67 -3.99
CA GLU A 81 -4.53 -3.28 -2.67
C GLU A 81 -5.37 -4.58 -2.69
N PRO A 82 -6.60 -4.61 -3.24
CA PRO A 82 -7.40 -5.84 -3.26
C PRO A 82 -6.77 -6.96 -4.08
N LEU A 83 -5.92 -6.66 -5.05
CA LEU A 83 -5.24 -7.67 -5.88
C LEU A 83 -4.15 -8.40 -5.08
N ALA A 84 -3.44 -7.70 -4.20
CA ALA A 84 -2.50 -8.33 -3.27
C ALA A 84 -3.23 -9.26 -2.28
N ILE A 85 -4.40 -8.84 -1.78
CA ILE A 85 -5.24 -9.68 -0.92
C ILE A 85 -5.71 -10.93 -1.67
N ARG A 86 -6.10 -10.82 -2.94
CA ARG A 86 -6.46 -11.98 -3.78
C ARG A 86 -5.32 -12.99 -3.91
N LEU A 87 -4.07 -12.53 -4.04
CA LEU A 87 -2.89 -13.40 -4.01
C LEU A 87 -2.77 -14.13 -2.66
N GLU A 88 -2.92 -13.43 -1.53
CA GLU A 88 -2.89 -14.04 -0.19
C GLU A 88 -3.99 -15.10 0.01
N VAL A 89 -5.20 -14.83 -0.48
CA VAL A 89 -6.31 -15.79 -0.48
C VAL A 89 -5.98 -17.00 -1.35
N ALA A 90 -5.42 -16.79 -2.54
CA ALA A 90 -4.99 -17.89 -3.42
C ALA A 90 -3.93 -18.77 -2.76
N VAL A 91 -2.96 -18.20 -2.01
CA VAL A 91 -1.96 -18.97 -1.24
C VAL A 91 -2.62 -19.96 -0.28
N SER A 92 -3.67 -19.53 0.43
CA SER A 92 -4.41 -20.41 1.36
C SER A 92 -5.19 -21.53 0.67
N THR A 93 -5.43 -21.38 -0.64
CA THR A 93 -6.27 -22.25 -1.44
C THR A 93 -5.47 -23.30 -2.22
N ILE A 94 -4.25 -22.96 -2.62
CA ILE A 94 -3.34 -23.80 -3.40
C ILE A 94 -2.73 -24.89 -2.51
N ARG A 95 -2.84 -26.15 -2.92
CA ARG A 95 -2.31 -27.33 -2.22
C ARG A 95 -0.88 -27.65 -2.63
N THR A 96 -0.51 -27.34 -3.86
CA THR A 96 0.85 -27.55 -4.38
C THR A 96 1.82 -26.58 -3.73
N LYS A 97 2.59 -27.07 -2.74
CA LYS A 97 3.48 -26.25 -1.91
C LYS A 97 4.41 -25.31 -2.70
N PRO A 98 5.14 -25.77 -3.75
CA PRO A 98 6.04 -24.88 -4.50
C PRO A 98 5.32 -23.68 -5.11
N VAL A 99 4.12 -23.89 -5.68
CA VAL A 99 3.33 -22.82 -6.28
C VAL A 99 2.74 -21.90 -5.21
N ALA A 100 2.26 -22.45 -4.09
CA ALA A 100 1.79 -21.65 -2.96
C ALA A 100 2.90 -20.73 -2.40
N GLU A 101 4.14 -21.22 -2.29
CA GLU A 101 5.29 -20.39 -1.91
C GLU A 101 5.57 -19.28 -2.94
N ARG A 102 5.44 -19.57 -4.23
CA ARG A 102 5.63 -18.56 -5.29
C ARG A 102 4.57 -17.47 -5.23
N VAL A 103 3.29 -17.84 -5.12
CA VAL A 103 2.20 -16.87 -4.98
C VAL A 103 2.34 -16.07 -3.68
N ARG A 104 2.86 -16.67 -2.60
CA ARG A 104 3.17 -15.94 -1.36
C ARG A 104 4.29 -14.92 -1.58
N HIS A 105 5.31 -15.27 -2.34
CA HIS A 105 6.37 -14.34 -2.71
C HIS A 105 5.81 -13.16 -3.52
N LEU A 106 4.97 -13.42 -4.54
CA LEU A 106 4.27 -12.38 -5.30
C LEU A 106 3.47 -11.42 -4.40
N ALA A 107 2.71 -11.96 -3.43
CA ALA A 107 1.95 -11.15 -2.49
C ALA A 107 2.88 -10.25 -1.63
N ARG A 108 3.97 -10.82 -1.10
CA ARG A 108 4.97 -10.08 -0.32
C ARG A 108 5.63 -8.98 -1.14
N THR A 109 6.13 -9.29 -2.34
CA THR A 109 6.76 -8.31 -3.22
C THR A 109 5.80 -7.20 -3.63
N SER A 110 4.51 -7.49 -3.77
CA SER A 110 3.49 -6.45 -3.99
C SER A 110 3.43 -5.46 -2.83
N ARG A 111 3.42 -5.95 -1.58
CA ARG A 111 3.45 -5.10 -0.38
C ARG A 111 4.71 -4.26 -0.28
N GLU A 112 5.87 -4.84 -0.63
CA GLU A 112 7.14 -4.11 -0.68
C GLU A 112 7.10 -2.97 -1.70
N ILE A 113 6.54 -3.21 -2.88
CA ILE A 113 6.36 -2.17 -3.91
C ILE A 113 5.39 -1.09 -3.44
N PHE A 114 4.28 -1.47 -2.79
CA PHE A 114 3.32 -0.49 -2.24
C PHE A 114 3.99 0.42 -1.21
N ALA A 115 4.73 -0.17 -0.26
CA ALA A 115 5.47 0.58 0.75
C ALA A 115 6.49 1.55 0.12
N GLY A 116 7.20 1.13 -0.93
CA GLY A 116 8.15 2.01 -1.62
C GLY A 116 7.49 3.16 -2.41
N VAL A 117 6.24 2.99 -2.88
CA VAL A 117 5.46 4.09 -3.48
C VAL A 117 4.82 4.96 -2.41
N GLU A 118 4.48 4.40 -1.25
CA GLU A 118 4.01 5.16 -0.09
C GLU A 118 5.06 6.11 0.46
N ASP A 119 6.32 5.66 0.51
CA ASP A 119 7.46 6.43 0.96
C ASP A 119 7.80 7.58 -0.02
N ASP A 120 7.83 7.27 -1.32
CA ASP A 120 8.04 8.27 -2.38
C ASP A 120 6.99 8.14 -3.51
N PRO A 121 5.93 8.96 -3.48
CA PRO A 121 4.85 8.93 -4.48
C PRO A 121 5.34 9.26 -5.90
N LEU A 122 6.50 9.91 -6.06
CA LEU A 122 7.05 10.21 -7.40
C LEU A 122 7.49 8.94 -8.13
N ARG A 123 7.72 7.84 -7.41
CA ARG A 123 8.13 6.55 -7.98
C ARG A 123 6.98 5.77 -8.59
N VAL A 124 5.73 6.18 -8.36
CA VAL A 124 4.56 5.53 -8.95
C VAL A 124 4.69 5.40 -10.47
N ASP A 125 5.34 6.36 -11.13
CA ASP A 125 5.56 6.36 -12.58
C ASP A 125 6.37 5.13 -13.04
N ARG A 126 7.32 4.66 -12.21
CA ARG A 126 8.18 3.50 -12.51
C ARG A 126 7.46 2.16 -12.37
N VAL A 127 6.52 2.07 -11.44
CA VAL A 127 5.76 0.84 -11.14
C VAL A 127 4.32 0.88 -11.64
N ARG A 128 3.92 1.93 -12.37
CA ARG A 128 2.58 2.06 -12.94
C ARG A 128 2.15 0.82 -13.72
N ARG A 129 3.02 0.30 -14.58
CA ARG A 129 2.74 -0.90 -15.38
C ARG A 129 2.63 -2.16 -14.51
N PHE A 130 3.38 -2.22 -13.42
CA PHE A 130 3.22 -3.27 -12.42
C PHE A 130 1.82 -3.25 -11.82
N LEU A 131 1.40 -2.10 -11.27
CA LEU A 131 0.11 -1.90 -10.60
C LEU A 131 -1.09 -2.17 -11.53
N THR A 132 -1.00 -1.68 -12.76
CA THR A 132 -2.14 -1.69 -13.72
C THR A 132 -2.25 -2.94 -14.58
N TYR A 133 -1.22 -3.79 -14.64
CA TYR A 133 -1.22 -4.93 -15.57
C TYR A 133 -0.63 -6.21 -14.98
N TYR A 134 0.58 -6.16 -14.41
CA TYR A 134 1.24 -7.38 -13.93
C TYR A 134 0.57 -7.92 -12.67
N LEU A 135 0.21 -7.05 -11.73
CA LEU A 135 -0.45 -7.44 -10.50
C LEU A 135 -1.87 -8.02 -10.72
N PRO A 136 -2.76 -7.39 -11.50
CA PRO A 136 -4.06 -7.98 -11.84
C PRO A 136 -3.93 -9.36 -12.47
N ARG A 137 -3.02 -9.52 -13.44
CA ARG A 137 -2.78 -10.81 -14.09
C ARG A 137 -2.26 -11.87 -13.14
N ALA A 138 -1.39 -11.50 -12.21
CA ALA A 138 -0.88 -12.43 -11.21
C ALA A 138 -2.00 -12.95 -10.32
N ALA A 139 -2.90 -12.06 -9.86
CA ALA A 139 -4.06 -12.45 -9.07
C ALA A 139 -4.98 -13.40 -9.86
N GLU A 140 -5.28 -13.07 -11.13
CA GLU A 140 -6.08 -13.93 -12.02
C GLU A 140 -5.44 -15.31 -12.24
N LEU A 141 -4.13 -15.37 -12.48
CA LEU A 141 -3.42 -16.64 -12.69
C LEU A 141 -3.34 -17.49 -11.42
N ALA A 142 -3.13 -16.86 -10.26
CA ALA A 142 -3.11 -17.57 -8.99
C ALA A 142 -4.48 -18.18 -8.66
N GLU A 143 -5.56 -17.44 -8.89
CA GLU A 143 -6.94 -17.94 -8.74
C GLU A 143 -7.25 -19.05 -9.76
N ALA A 144 -6.87 -18.86 -11.02
CA ALA A 144 -7.05 -19.86 -12.07
C ALA A 144 -6.30 -21.15 -11.72
N TYR A 145 -5.07 -21.05 -11.20
CA TYR A 145 -4.31 -22.21 -10.73
C TYR A 145 -5.05 -22.95 -9.61
N ALA A 146 -5.52 -22.21 -8.59
CA ALA A 146 -6.26 -22.79 -7.47
C ALA A 146 -7.55 -23.51 -7.92
N VAL A 147 -8.26 -22.96 -8.91
CA VAL A 147 -9.45 -23.59 -9.50
C VAL A 147 -9.09 -24.84 -10.30
N LEU A 148 -8.07 -24.77 -11.15
CA LEU A 148 -7.60 -25.91 -11.95
C LEU A 148 -7.12 -27.06 -11.07
N GLU A 149 -6.48 -26.76 -9.95
CA GLU A 149 -5.99 -27.76 -9.01
C GLU A 149 -7.12 -28.51 -8.30
N LYS A 150 -8.23 -27.83 -8.01
CA LYS A 150 -9.42 -28.42 -7.37
C LYS A 150 -10.33 -29.17 -8.34
N SER A 151 -10.21 -28.91 -9.65
CA SER A 151 -11.03 -29.56 -10.67
C SER A 151 -10.84 -31.09 -10.67
N SER A 152 -11.95 -31.82 -10.75
CA SER A 152 -11.95 -33.29 -10.88
C SER A 152 -11.28 -33.76 -12.18
N ASN A 153 -11.43 -32.97 -13.25
CA ASN A 153 -10.79 -33.22 -14.55
C ASN A 153 -9.47 -32.43 -14.63
N ARG A 154 -8.47 -32.89 -13.87
CA ARG A 154 -7.18 -32.21 -13.72
C ARG A 154 -6.41 -32.21 -15.05
N ASP A 155 -6.55 -31.15 -15.83
CA ASP A 155 -5.70 -30.90 -17.02
C ASP A 155 -4.29 -30.53 -16.54
N THR A 156 -3.44 -31.57 -16.40
CA THR A 156 -2.08 -31.44 -15.87
C THR A 156 -1.20 -30.54 -16.74
N LYS A 157 -1.44 -30.51 -18.06
CA LYS A 157 -0.70 -29.63 -18.98
C LYS A 157 -1.04 -28.17 -18.73
N ARG A 158 -2.33 -27.85 -18.63
CA ARG A 158 -2.78 -26.49 -18.33
C ARG A 158 -2.33 -26.05 -16.94
N LEU A 159 -2.40 -26.93 -15.94
CA LEU A 159 -1.94 -26.64 -14.59
C LEU A 159 -0.43 -26.35 -14.53
N ALA A 160 0.39 -27.14 -15.23
CA ALA A 160 1.82 -26.88 -15.36
C ALA A 160 2.09 -25.54 -16.08
N ALA A 161 1.44 -25.28 -17.21
CA ALA A 161 1.60 -24.04 -17.96
C ALA A 161 1.20 -22.79 -17.15
N THR A 162 0.15 -22.88 -16.34
CA THR A 162 -0.23 -21.79 -15.41
C THR A 162 0.84 -21.58 -14.34
N GLY A 163 1.42 -22.66 -13.81
CA GLY A 163 2.56 -22.59 -12.87
C GLY A 163 3.77 -21.87 -13.48
N ASP A 164 4.16 -22.24 -14.70
CA ASP A 164 5.29 -21.61 -15.41
C ASP A 164 5.06 -20.10 -15.65
N LEU A 165 3.81 -19.69 -15.86
CA LEU A 165 3.46 -18.27 -16.00
C LEU A 165 3.55 -17.53 -14.66
N ILE A 166 3.17 -18.16 -13.55
CA ILE A 166 3.35 -17.62 -12.21
C ILE A 166 4.85 -17.40 -11.92
N ASP A 167 5.72 -18.34 -12.31
CA ASP A 167 7.18 -18.20 -12.13
C ASP A 167 7.75 -17.04 -12.97
N ARG A 168 7.26 -16.84 -14.20
CA ARG A 168 7.65 -15.70 -15.03
C ARG A 168 7.18 -14.38 -14.44
N LEU A 169 5.99 -14.35 -13.86
CA LEU A 169 5.49 -13.17 -13.15
C LEU A 169 6.30 -12.87 -11.90
N ASP A 170 6.75 -13.90 -11.17
CA ASP A 170 7.62 -13.74 -10.01
C ASP A 170 8.92 -13.02 -10.36
N THR A 171 9.52 -13.38 -11.49
CA THR A 171 10.71 -12.67 -12.01
C THR A 171 10.40 -11.21 -12.34
N ALA A 172 9.24 -10.93 -12.95
CA ALA A 172 8.84 -9.56 -13.26
C ALA A 172 8.58 -8.72 -12.00
N PHE A 173 7.96 -9.31 -10.97
CA PHE A 173 7.71 -8.66 -9.69
C PHE A 173 9.04 -8.29 -9.01
N ALA A 174 9.98 -9.23 -8.94
CA ALA A 174 11.31 -8.99 -8.40
C ALA A 174 12.03 -7.85 -9.14
N TYR A 175 11.95 -7.83 -10.48
CA TYR A 175 12.50 -6.73 -11.29
C TYR A 175 11.91 -5.36 -10.90
N TYR A 176 10.59 -5.26 -10.74
CA TYR A 176 9.97 -4.00 -10.35
C TYR A 176 10.33 -3.58 -8.91
N ALA A 177 10.47 -4.52 -7.99
CA ALA A 177 10.90 -4.24 -6.62
C ALA A 177 12.36 -3.76 -6.56
N THR A 178 13.28 -4.43 -7.26
CA THR A 178 14.68 -4.01 -7.34
C THR A 178 14.82 -2.65 -8.02
N ASN A 179 14.12 -2.42 -9.13
CA ASN A 179 14.15 -1.13 -9.83
C ASN A 179 13.55 0.02 -8.99
N LEU A 180 12.70 -0.30 -8.00
CA LEU A 180 12.19 0.68 -7.04
C LEU A 180 13.24 1.03 -5.96
N GLN A 181 14.08 0.06 -5.56
CA GLN A 181 15.16 0.23 -4.58
C GLN A 181 16.43 0.86 -5.17
N GLU A 182 16.78 0.58 -6.43
CA GLU A 182 17.94 1.22 -7.08
C GLU A 182 17.81 2.75 -7.11
N ALA A 183 16.58 3.26 -7.16
CA ALA A 183 16.30 4.69 -7.03
C ALA A 183 16.70 5.29 -5.67
N ASP A 184 16.65 4.51 -4.60
CA ASP A 184 17.14 4.95 -3.28
C ASP A 184 18.66 5.09 -3.27
N LEU A 185 19.35 4.16 -3.92
CA LEU A 185 20.81 4.18 -4.01
C LEU A 185 21.31 5.38 -4.83
N ASP A 186 20.64 5.70 -5.94
CA ASP A 186 20.95 6.90 -6.73
C ASP A 186 20.75 8.20 -5.93
N ASN A 187 19.67 8.29 -5.13
CA ASN A 187 19.44 9.45 -4.28
C ASN A 187 20.50 9.55 -3.17
N LEU A 188 20.84 8.43 -2.54
CA LEU A 188 21.89 8.37 -1.51
C LEU A 188 23.26 8.76 -2.07
N ASP A 189 23.60 8.38 -3.30
CA ASP A 189 24.86 8.76 -3.97
C ASP A 189 24.93 10.27 -4.23
N VAL A 190 23.80 10.91 -4.55
CA VAL A 190 23.71 12.37 -4.68
C VAL A 190 23.89 13.03 -3.32
N GLU A 191 23.21 12.56 -2.29
CA GLU A 191 23.35 13.07 -0.92
C GLU A 191 24.79 12.91 -0.40
N LEU A 192 25.45 11.78 -0.66
CA LEU A 192 26.85 11.56 -0.32
C LEU A 192 27.79 12.51 -1.09
N LYS A 193 27.54 12.76 -2.38
CA LYS A 193 28.31 13.75 -3.16
C LYS A 193 28.13 15.16 -2.62
N LEU A 194 26.90 15.53 -2.24
CA LEU A 194 26.60 16.83 -1.65
C LEU A 194 27.27 16.97 -0.27
N LEU A 195 27.13 15.96 0.60
CA LEU A 195 27.78 15.93 1.91
C LEU A 195 29.29 16.05 1.77
N LYS A 196 29.90 15.32 0.82
CA LYS A 196 31.33 15.42 0.53
C LYS A 196 31.72 16.82 0.05
N SER A 197 30.94 17.41 -0.86
CA SER A 197 31.17 18.77 -1.34
C SER A 197 31.10 19.80 -0.22
N SER A 198 30.11 19.69 0.67
CA SER A 198 29.99 20.57 1.84
C SER A 198 31.14 20.36 2.83
N LEU A 199 31.57 19.11 3.06
CA LEU A 199 32.72 18.81 3.91
C LEU A 199 34.04 19.36 3.34
N ASP A 200 34.25 19.24 2.03
CA ASP A 200 35.44 19.76 1.34
C ASP A 200 35.45 21.31 1.35
N GLU A 201 34.29 21.94 1.29
CA GLU A 201 34.12 23.40 1.39
C GLU A 201 34.34 23.92 2.82
N ASP A 202 33.80 23.24 3.84
CA ASP A 202 33.94 23.60 5.26
C ASP A 202 35.35 23.32 5.81
N LEU A 203 36.00 22.23 5.37
CA LEU A 203 37.33 21.84 5.87
C LEU A 203 38.49 22.40 5.01
N GLY A 204 38.20 22.84 3.79
CA GLY A 204 39.19 23.27 2.80
C GLY A 204 40.11 22.12 2.33
N PRO A 205 40.65 22.15 1.09
CA PRO A 205 41.46 21.06 0.52
C PRO A 205 42.86 20.88 1.15
N SER A 206 43.10 21.28 2.41
CA SER A 206 44.43 21.33 3.03
C SER A 206 44.52 20.95 4.51
N ALA A 207 43.48 20.34 5.10
CA ALA A 207 43.51 19.97 6.53
C ALA A 207 44.14 18.60 6.85
N LEU A 208 44.70 17.88 5.88
CA LEU A 208 45.60 16.75 6.17
C LEU A 208 47.05 17.21 6.02
N PRO A 209 47.81 17.37 7.11
CA PRO A 209 49.24 17.64 7.00
C PRO A 209 49.87 16.49 6.22
N ALA A 210 50.48 16.80 5.07
CA ALA A 210 51.32 15.86 4.35
C ALA A 210 52.36 15.27 5.34
N PRO A 211 52.61 13.95 5.32
CA PRO A 211 53.58 13.36 6.22
C PRO A 211 54.93 14.05 6.00
N SER A 212 55.46 14.64 7.07
CA SER A 212 56.77 15.25 7.07
C SER A 212 57.81 14.16 6.84
N ASP A 213 58.46 14.19 5.69
CA ASP A 213 59.59 13.32 5.36
C ASP A 213 60.75 13.60 6.35
N PRO A 214 61.13 12.64 7.22
CA PRO A 214 62.20 12.83 8.18
C PRO A 214 63.61 12.63 7.56
N GLY A 215 63.76 12.75 6.24
CA GLY A 215 64.98 12.41 5.50
C GLY A 215 66.00 13.52 5.23
N LYS A 216 65.74 14.80 5.54
CA LYS A 216 66.70 15.90 5.26
C LYS A 216 67.21 16.60 6.52
N ARG A 217 68.11 15.92 7.23
CA ARG A 217 69.12 16.56 8.10
C ARG A 217 70.47 15.89 7.90
N ARG A 218 71.17 16.24 6.82
CA ARG A 218 72.65 16.15 6.71
C ARG A 218 73.16 17.20 5.73
N ALA A 219 73.62 18.32 6.27
CA ALA A 219 74.76 19.10 5.81
C ALA A 219 75.22 19.94 7.01
#